data_AF-A0A9D3BKG1-F1
#
_entry.id   AF-A0A9D3BKG1-F1
#
_cell.length_a   1.000
_cell.length_b   1.000
_cell.length_c   1.000
_cell.angle_alpha   90.00
_cell.angle_beta   90.00
_cell.angle_gamma   90.00
#
_symmetry.space_group_name_H-M   'P 1'
#
loop_
_entity.id
_entity.type
_entity.pdbx_description
1 polymer ?
#
loop_
_entity_poly.entity_id
_entity_poly.type
_entity_poly.pdbx_seq_one_letter_code
_entity_poly.pdbx_strand_id
1 'polypeptide(L)'
;MAASNYSLKVNRDLLDPNFESYKLSLDPLPTYKVELDAAVEELKLKDDQYTLEHMRAFGMFNYLHLDYWYEDSILFVDCKGRVLSLSVTLDTAMGKPKEVYCVPAVVSRQHEDHLCASLSLTSATWAALSDGSGRLYLLRTGKRGDGAHTKWEPLFSEDIGDPFILLHSISHVQAGVHIMEVLLLRIQKDSEESKGSGYFVCLEWITVQNSAGPGQEKRYEVRKRRVLRGKSVPHYAAVEPQGKGLMLASEKPFVFTHVDGRPVVQPDPEPMEVDKAGTLLGLMGKC
;
A
#
# COMPACT_ATOMS: atom_id res chain seq x y z
N MET A 1 -24.20 1.06 11.37
CA MET A 1 -23.35 0.30 12.31
C MET A 1 -22.21 1.23 12.73
N ALA A 2 -22.12 1.56 14.01
CA ALA A 2 -21.07 2.45 14.51
C ALA A 2 -19.72 1.72 14.46
N ALA A 3 -18.70 2.34 13.85
CA ALA A 3 -17.34 1.84 13.90
C ALA A 3 -16.85 1.91 15.36
N SER A 4 -16.49 0.78 15.94
CA SER A 4 -15.91 0.74 17.28
C SER A 4 -14.48 1.27 17.22
N ASN A 5 -14.30 2.56 17.53
CA ASN A 5 -12.97 3.14 17.72
C ASN A 5 -12.32 2.51 18.96
N TYR A 6 -11.37 1.59 18.75
CA TYR A 6 -10.61 1.00 19.85
C TYR A 6 -9.32 1.80 20.04
N SER A 7 -9.18 2.44 21.21
CA SER A 7 -7.96 3.17 21.58
C SER A 7 -7.01 2.22 22.32
N LEU A 8 -5.78 2.04 21.80
CA LEU A 8 -4.74 1.25 22.45
C LEU A 8 -4.24 1.99 23.70
N LYS A 9 -4.57 1.48 24.89
CA LYS A 9 -4.05 2.00 26.16
C LYS A 9 -2.80 1.21 26.56
N VAL A 10 -1.70 1.91 26.84
CA VAL A 10 -0.44 1.30 27.32
C VAL A 10 -0.68 0.66 28.69
N ASN A 11 -0.42 -0.64 28.80
CA ASN A 11 -0.39 -1.32 30.09
C ASN A 11 0.99 -1.09 30.73
N ARG A 12 1.03 -0.23 31.76
CA ARG A 12 2.27 0.12 32.46
C ARG A 12 2.86 -1.02 33.29
N ASP A 13 2.05 -2.02 33.64
CA ASP A 13 2.51 -3.19 34.41
C ASP A 13 3.39 -4.13 33.59
N LEU A 14 3.40 -3.98 32.26
CA LEU A 14 4.25 -4.74 31.33
C LEU A 14 5.59 -4.05 31.04
N LEU A 15 5.84 -2.87 31.61
CA LEU A 15 7.09 -2.14 31.43
C LEU A 15 8.02 -2.44 32.60
N ASP A 16 9.24 -2.89 32.33
CA ASP A 16 10.26 -3.07 33.35
C ASP A 16 10.81 -1.69 33.79
N PRO A 17 10.57 -1.25 35.04
CA PRO A 17 11.04 0.04 35.53
C PRO A 17 12.57 0.10 35.69
N ASN A 18 13.27 -1.04 35.66
CA ASN A 18 14.72 -1.13 35.74
C ASN A 18 15.38 -1.33 34.37
N PHE A 19 14.62 -1.23 33.28
CA PHE A 19 15.16 -1.34 31.94
C PHE A 19 16.14 -0.19 31.66
N GLU A 20 17.44 -0.47 31.66
CA GLU A 20 18.46 0.55 31.46
C GLU A 20 18.53 1.05 30.00
N SER A 21 18.54 0.14 29.03
CA SER A 21 18.47 0.40 27.57
C SER A 21 18.74 -0.88 26.76
N TYR A 22 18.40 -0.88 25.47
CA TYR A 22 18.99 -1.80 24.50
C TYR A 22 20.40 -1.31 24.16
N LYS A 23 21.44 -2.05 24.57
CA LYS A 23 22.82 -1.80 24.11
C LYS A 23 22.97 -2.40 22.72
N LEU A 24 22.88 -1.56 21.69
CA LEU A 24 23.21 -1.95 20.32
C LEU A 24 24.71 -2.26 20.24
N SER A 25 25.06 -3.35 19.56
CA SER A 25 26.47 -3.60 19.26
C SER A 25 27.01 -2.44 18.43
N LEU A 26 28.24 -2.02 18.74
CA LEU A 26 29.00 -1.05 17.93
C LEU A 26 29.71 -1.73 16.74
N ASP A 27 29.58 -3.06 16.63
CA ASP A 27 30.13 -3.80 15.51
C ASP A 27 29.52 -3.29 14.20
N PRO A 28 30.33 -3.09 13.16
CA PRO A 28 29.81 -2.67 11.87
C PRO A 28 28.87 -3.73 11.30
N LEU A 29 27.70 -3.32 10.85
CA LEU A 29 26.77 -4.21 10.16
C LEU A 29 27.41 -4.70 8.85
N PRO A 30 27.43 -6.02 8.58
CA PRO A 30 27.87 -6.55 7.29
C PRO A 30 27.13 -5.87 6.14
N THR A 31 27.87 -5.23 5.25
CA THR A 31 27.32 -4.51 4.10
C THR A 31 27.75 -5.20 2.82
N TYR A 32 26.78 -5.70 2.07
CA TYR A 32 27.00 -6.34 0.78
C TYR A 32 26.56 -5.41 -0.34
N LYS A 33 27.33 -5.35 -1.43
CA LYS A 33 27.03 -4.54 -2.61
C LYS A 33 26.92 -5.44 -3.82
N VAL A 34 25.86 -5.24 -4.60
CA VAL A 34 25.63 -5.93 -5.87
C VAL A 34 25.43 -4.88 -6.95
N GLU A 35 26.17 -5.02 -8.04
CA GLU A 35 25.99 -4.18 -9.22
C GLU A 35 24.75 -4.65 -9.98
N LEU A 36 23.91 -3.69 -10.34
CA LEU A 36 22.67 -3.94 -11.07
C LEU A 36 22.88 -3.71 -12.56
N ASP A 37 22.35 -4.61 -13.39
CA ASP A 37 22.38 -4.46 -14.85
C ASP A 37 21.50 -3.29 -15.35
N ALA A 38 20.57 -2.82 -14.52
CA ALA A 38 19.77 -1.62 -14.74
C ALA A 38 19.45 -0.97 -13.39
N ALA A 39 19.32 0.36 -13.37
CA ALA A 39 18.96 1.10 -12.18
C ALA A 39 17.49 0.86 -11.78
N VAL A 40 17.18 1.09 -10.51
CA VAL A 40 15.80 1.32 -10.09
C VAL A 40 15.30 2.64 -10.67
N GLU A 41 13.98 2.75 -10.82
CA GLU A 41 13.36 4.00 -11.25
C GLU A 41 13.53 5.07 -10.16
N GLU A 42 13.86 6.30 -10.54
CA GLU A 42 13.93 7.43 -9.61
C GLU A 42 12.86 8.44 -10.02
N LEU A 43 11.74 8.44 -9.29
CA LEU A 43 10.64 9.33 -9.57
C LEU A 43 11.00 10.77 -9.18
N LYS A 44 10.95 11.67 -10.16
CA LYS A 44 11.07 13.11 -9.93
C LYS A 44 9.69 13.73 -9.97
N LEU A 45 9.24 14.21 -8.81
CA LEU A 45 7.99 14.95 -8.72
C LEU A 45 8.07 16.24 -9.53
N LYS A 46 6.98 16.56 -10.23
CA LYS A 46 6.82 17.81 -10.99
C LYS A 46 6.57 18.98 -10.04
N ASP A 47 6.76 20.20 -10.53
CA ASP A 47 6.59 21.44 -9.75
C ASP A 47 5.21 21.55 -9.09
N ASP A 48 4.16 21.08 -9.76
CA ASP A 48 2.78 21.05 -9.27
C ASP A 48 2.46 19.84 -8.35
N GLN A 49 3.41 18.93 -8.17
CA GLN A 49 3.35 17.75 -7.32
C GLN A 49 4.22 17.87 -6.06
N TYR A 50 4.75 19.04 -5.72
CA TYR A 50 5.50 19.27 -4.46
C TYR A 50 4.61 19.64 -3.27
N THR A 51 3.50 18.93 -3.10
CA THR A 51 2.71 19.04 -1.87
C THR A 51 3.24 18.09 -0.79
N LEU A 52 2.92 18.35 0.48
CA LEU A 52 3.27 17.45 1.59
C LEU A 52 2.81 16.01 1.33
N GLU A 53 1.60 15.82 0.80
CA GLU A 53 1.02 14.50 0.58
C GLU A 53 1.75 13.75 -0.54
N HIS A 54 2.14 14.42 -1.62
CA HIS A 54 2.96 13.82 -2.68
C HIS A 54 4.35 13.40 -2.17
N MET A 55 5.00 14.25 -1.38
CA MET A 55 6.28 13.90 -0.76
C MET A 55 6.15 12.70 0.17
N ARG A 56 5.06 12.62 0.95
CA ARG A 56 4.77 11.48 1.84
C ARG A 56 4.48 10.19 1.07
N ALA A 57 3.69 10.26 0.00
CA ALA A 57 3.30 9.07 -0.76
C ALA A 57 4.43 8.55 -1.67
N PHE A 58 5.17 9.47 -2.31
CA PHE A 58 6.02 9.14 -3.45
C PHE A 58 7.49 9.56 -3.26
N GLY A 59 7.78 10.50 -2.36
CA GLY A 59 9.13 11.00 -2.14
C GLY A 59 10.07 10.05 -1.40
N MET A 60 9.53 9.09 -0.63
CA MET A 60 10.30 8.08 0.11
C MET A 60 9.92 6.67 -0.34
N PHE A 61 10.04 6.41 -1.63
CA PHE A 61 9.71 5.11 -2.20
C PHE A 61 10.72 4.03 -1.78
N ASN A 62 10.24 2.96 -1.16
CA ASN A 62 11.07 1.80 -0.85
C ASN A 62 11.08 0.83 -2.03
N TYR A 63 12.22 0.76 -2.72
CA TYR A 63 12.42 -0.13 -3.87
C TYR A 63 12.61 -1.60 -3.48
N LEU A 64 12.93 -1.89 -2.22
CA LEU A 64 13.20 -3.24 -1.74
C LEU A 64 11.96 -3.80 -1.02
N HIS A 65 11.52 -4.95 -1.48
CA HIS A 65 10.40 -5.69 -0.95
C HIS A 65 10.90 -7.01 -0.35
N LEU A 66 10.72 -7.16 0.96
CA LEU A 66 11.01 -8.41 1.66
C LEU A 66 9.93 -9.45 1.39
N ASP A 67 10.33 -10.71 1.22
CA ASP A 67 9.40 -11.83 1.15
C ASP A 67 9.17 -12.44 2.54
N TYR A 68 8.01 -12.14 3.14
CA TYR A 68 7.65 -12.63 4.48
C TYR A 68 7.54 -14.15 4.60
N TRP A 69 7.47 -14.88 3.47
CA TRP A 69 7.46 -16.34 3.48
C TRP A 69 8.84 -16.94 3.25
N TYR A 70 9.79 -16.14 2.78
CA TYR A 70 11.14 -16.56 2.37
C TYR A 70 12.12 -15.45 2.75
N GLU A 71 12.55 -15.46 4.00
CA GLU A 71 13.30 -14.34 4.63
C GLU A 71 14.62 -14.00 3.92
N ASP A 72 15.21 -14.98 3.23
CA ASP A 72 16.42 -14.80 2.43
C ASP A 72 16.16 -14.18 1.04
N SER A 73 14.91 -13.86 0.70
CA SER A 73 14.54 -13.35 -0.63
C SER A 73 14.12 -11.89 -0.56
N ILE A 74 14.80 -11.07 -1.37
CA ILE A 74 14.47 -9.67 -1.60
C ILE A 74 14.04 -9.48 -3.04
N LEU A 75 13.01 -8.67 -3.26
CA LEU A 75 12.52 -8.31 -4.58
C LEU A 75 12.59 -6.81 -4.81
N PHE A 76 12.76 -6.41 -6.06
CA PHE A 76 12.66 -5.02 -6.49
C PHE A 76 12.22 -4.94 -7.94
N VAL A 77 11.78 -3.75 -8.35
CA VAL A 77 11.43 -3.46 -9.75
C VAL A 77 12.43 -2.44 -10.29
N ASP A 78 12.99 -2.72 -11.48
CA ASP A 78 13.92 -1.80 -12.13
C ASP A 78 13.21 -0.82 -13.10
N CYS A 79 13.95 0.15 -13.62
CA CYS A 79 13.44 1.16 -14.56
C CYS A 79 13.03 0.61 -15.95
N LYS A 80 13.20 -0.70 -16.17
CA LYS A 80 12.75 -1.43 -17.36
C LYS A 80 11.46 -2.21 -17.09
N GLY A 81 10.88 -2.10 -15.89
CA GLY A 81 9.67 -2.82 -15.49
C GLY A 81 9.92 -4.29 -15.18
N ARG A 82 11.16 -4.68 -14.92
CA ARG A 82 11.51 -6.07 -14.54
C ARG A 82 11.40 -6.23 -13.04
N VAL A 83 10.65 -7.24 -12.61
CA VAL A 83 10.67 -7.71 -11.23
C VAL A 83 11.86 -8.65 -11.09
N LEU A 84 12.79 -8.28 -10.22
CA LEU A 84 14.03 -8.98 -9.96
C LEU A 84 13.99 -9.55 -8.53
N SER A 85 14.45 -10.79 -8.39
CA SER A 85 14.59 -11.48 -7.10
C SER A 85 16.07 -11.73 -6.82
N LEU A 86 16.49 -11.44 -5.60
CA LEU A 86 17.84 -11.68 -5.09
C LEU A 86 17.75 -12.52 -3.82
N SER A 87 18.47 -13.63 -3.80
CA SER A 87 18.65 -14.43 -2.59
C SER A 87 19.87 -13.93 -1.83
N VAL A 88 19.69 -13.62 -0.55
CA VAL A 88 20.70 -13.14 0.38
C VAL A 88 20.98 -14.23 1.38
N THR A 89 22.18 -14.81 1.32
CA THR A 89 22.67 -15.74 2.34
C THR A 89 23.88 -15.10 2.99
N LEU A 90 23.82 -14.92 4.30
CA LEU A 90 24.93 -14.37 5.09
C LEU A 90 26.22 -15.17 4.80
N ASP A 91 27.35 -14.47 4.80
CA ASP A 91 28.69 -15.03 4.60
C ASP A 91 28.96 -15.70 3.24
N THR A 92 28.03 -15.60 2.29
CA THR A 92 28.19 -16.11 0.92
C THR A 92 28.26 -14.95 -0.07
N ALA A 93 29.01 -15.11 -1.16
CA ALA A 93 29.01 -14.13 -2.23
C ALA A 93 27.58 -13.98 -2.82
N MET A 94 27.04 -12.76 -2.83
CA MET A 94 25.71 -12.50 -3.39
C MET A 94 25.72 -12.78 -4.89
N GLY A 95 24.73 -13.55 -5.35
CA GLY A 95 24.52 -13.81 -6.77
C GLY A 95 24.00 -12.58 -7.52
N LYS A 96 23.84 -12.72 -8.84
CA LYS A 96 23.14 -11.70 -9.63
C LYS A 96 21.62 -11.77 -9.38
N PRO A 97 20.91 -10.63 -9.33
CA PRO A 97 19.46 -10.61 -9.31
C PRO A 97 18.90 -11.34 -10.54
N LYS A 98 17.84 -12.13 -10.35
CA LYS A 98 17.20 -12.93 -11.39
C LYS A 98 15.84 -12.36 -11.72
N GLU A 99 15.59 -12.18 -13.02
CA GLU A 99 14.28 -11.71 -13.49
C GLU A 99 13.24 -12.80 -13.27
N VAL A 100 12.18 -12.47 -12.53
CA VAL A 100 11.04 -13.34 -12.30
C VAL A 100 9.81 -12.91 -13.09
N TYR A 101 9.72 -11.63 -13.47
CA TYR A 101 8.66 -11.10 -14.32
C TYR A 101 9.13 -9.82 -15.03
N CYS A 102 8.49 -9.48 -16.15
CA CYS A 102 8.73 -8.22 -16.84
C CYS A 102 7.39 -7.67 -17.34
N VAL A 103 7.12 -6.40 -17.03
CA VAL A 103 5.96 -5.67 -17.53
C VAL A 103 6.11 -5.50 -19.06
N PRO A 104 5.08 -5.83 -19.86
CA PRO A 104 5.16 -5.68 -21.31
C PRO A 104 5.43 -4.22 -21.74
N ALA A 105 6.46 -4.02 -22.59
CA ALA A 105 6.99 -2.70 -22.98
C ALA A 105 5.96 -1.72 -23.57
N VAL A 106 4.91 -2.23 -24.22
CA VAL A 106 3.84 -1.41 -24.84
C VAL A 106 3.04 -0.64 -23.79
N VAL A 107 3.03 -1.12 -22.54
CA VAL A 107 2.19 -0.61 -21.48
C VAL A 107 2.92 0.41 -20.60
N SER A 108 4.22 0.24 -20.44
CA SER A 108 5.00 0.81 -19.33
C SER A 108 5.29 2.32 -19.35
N ARG A 109 4.88 3.10 -20.37
CA ARG A 109 5.26 4.54 -20.46
C ARG A 109 4.21 5.45 -21.11
N GLN A 110 2.93 5.11 -21.05
CA GLN A 110 1.90 5.92 -21.70
C GLN A 110 1.45 7.13 -20.87
N HIS A 111 1.79 7.19 -19.58
CA HIS A 111 1.32 8.24 -18.68
C HIS A 111 2.43 9.25 -18.32
N GLU A 112 2.22 10.53 -18.64
CA GLU A 112 3.17 11.60 -18.28
C GLU A 112 3.36 11.75 -16.76
N ASP A 113 2.38 11.32 -15.97
CA ASP A 113 2.40 11.34 -14.49
C ASP A 113 2.66 9.95 -13.88
N HIS A 114 3.36 9.06 -14.59
CA HIS A 114 3.70 7.74 -14.03
C HIS A 114 4.42 7.85 -12.68
N LEU A 115 4.18 6.86 -11.84
CA LEU A 115 4.84 6.64 -10.56
C LEU A 115 5.83 5.48 -10.68
N CYS A 116 6.64 5.27 -9.65
CA CYS A 116 7.41 4.04 -9.55
C CYS A 116 6.48 2.82 -9.52
N ALA A 117 6.85 1.77 -10.26
CA ALA A 117 6.22 0.47 -10.12
C ALA A 117 6.30 -0.02 -8.66
N SER A 118 5.21 -0.59 -8.14
CA SER A 118 5.13 -1.04 -6.74
C SER A 118 4.66 -2.48 -6.64
N LEU A 119 5.21 -3.21 -5.69
CA LEU A 119 4.97 -4.64 -5.49
C LEU A 119 4.39 -4.90 -4.09
N SER A 120 3.42 -5.80 -4.01
CA SER A 120 2.90 -6.34 -2.74
C SER A 120 2.74 -7.84 -2.84
N LEU A 121 3.35 -8.59 -1.93
CA LEU A 121 3.25 -10.05 -1.91
C LEU A 121 1.93 -10.47 -1.24
N THR A 122 0.94 -10.78 -2.05
CA THR A 122 -0.44 -11.06 -1.66
C THR A 122 -0.59 -12.38 -0.88
N SER A 123 0.29 -13.36 -1.14
CA SER A 123 0.44 -14.60 -0.36
C SER A 123 1.79 -15.25 -0.64
N ALA A 124 2.07 -16.40 -0.02
CA ALA A 124 3.21 -17.26 -0.34
C ALA A 124 3.34 -17.65 -1.83
N THR A 125 2.26 -17.53 -2.61
CA THR A 125 2.23 -17.96 -4.02
C THR A 125 1.68 -16.92 -5.01
N TRP A 126 1.41 -15.71 -4.53
CA TRP A 126 0.84 -14.61 -5.32
C TRP A 126 1.48 -13.27 -4.99
N ALA A 127 1.49 -12.37 -5.98
CA ALA A 127 1.89 -10.99 -5.84
C ALA A 127 0.97 -10.06 -6.65
N ALA A 128 0.72 -8.87 -6.12
CA ALA A 128 0.14 -7.75 -6.84
C ALA A 128 1.27 -6.82 -7.29
N LEU A 129 1.20 -6.34 -8.53
CA LEU A 129 2.15 -5.42 -9.13
C LEU A 129 1.40 -4.26 -9.79
N SER A 130 1.78 -3.03 -9.46
CA SER A 130 1.46 -1.83 -10.22
C SER A 130 2.61 -1.54 -11.18
N ASP A 131 2.30 -1.19 -12.43
CA ASP A 131 3.30 -0.65 -13.36
C ASP A 131 3.55 0.85 -13.17
N GLY A 132 2.91 1.48 -12.18
CA GLY A 132 3.04 2.90 -11.92
C GLY A 132 2.33 3.80 -12.94
N SER A 133 1.77 3.24 -14.01
CA SER A 133 1.03 3.99 -15.05
C SER A 133 -0.49 3.78 -14.97
N GLY A 134 -0.96 2.99 -14.01
CA GLY A 134 -2.38 2.78 -13.75
C GLY A 134 -2.90 1.37 -14.02
N ARG A 135 -2.02 0.42 -14.37
CA ARG A 135 -2.40 -0.97 -14.55
C ARG A 135 -2.06 -1.83 -13.34
N LEU A 136 -3.00 -2.67 -12.95
CA LEU A 136 -2.84 -3.67 -11.90
C LEU A 136 -2.60 -5.05 -12.52
N TYR A 137 -1.60 -5.76 -12.02
CA TYR A 137 -1.33 -7.16 -12.34
C TYR A 137 -1.45 -8.03 -11.09
N LEU A 138 -2.07 -9.22 -11.23
CA LEU A 138 -1.97 -10.28 -10.21
C LEU A 138 -1.18 -11.44 -10.80
N LEU A 139 -0.06 -11.70 -10.16
CA LEU A 139 0.98 -12.61 -10.62
C LEU A 139 0.99 -13.85 -9.74
N ARG A 140 0.90 -15.02 -10.36
CA ARG A 140 1.13 -16.29 -9.70
C ARG A 140 2.63 -16.54 -9.66
N THR A 141 3.18 -16.60 -8.45
CA THR A 141 4.63 -16.72 -8.24
C THR A 141 5.08 -18.17 -8.09
N GLY A 142 4.16 -19.09 -7.80
CA GLY A 142 4.50 -20.45 -7.35
C GLY A 142 5.13 -20.44 -5.96
N LYS A 143 5.77 -21.54 -5.55
CA LYS A 143 6.54 -21.60 -4.31
C LYS A 143 7.85 -20.85 -4.53
N ARG A 144 7.99 -19.69 -3.89
CA ARG A 144 9.24 -18.92 -3.92
C ARG A 144 10.29 -19.64 -3.05
N GLY A 145 11.56 -19.25 -3.09
CA GLY A 145 12.60 -19.79 -2.20
C GLY A 145 13.19 -21.18 -2.50
N ASP A 146 12.57 -22.06 -3.30
CA ASP A 146 13.10 -23.43 -3.56
C ASP A 146 14.27 -23.47 -4.58
N GLY A 147 14.96 -22.35 -4.81
CA GLY A 147 15.96 -22.21 -5.89
C GLY A 147 15.41 -22.34 -7.33
N ALA A 148 14.18 -22.82 -7.48
CA ALA A 148 13.42 -22.85 -8.73
C ALA A 148 12.93 -21.43 -9.05
N HIS A 149 13.78 -20.67 -9.73
CA HIS A 149 13.42 -19.36 -10.29
C HIS A 149 12.36 -19.56 -11.38
N THR A 150 11.11 -19.62 -10.95
CA THR A 150 9.97 -19.80 -11.84
C THR A 150 9.57 -18.43 -12.35
N LYS A 151 9.47 -18.27 -13.66
CA LYS A 151 8.89 -17.06 -14.26
C LYS A 151 7.45 -16.93 -13.75
N TRP A 152 7.12 -15.78 -13.16
CA TRP A 152 5.79 -15.51 -12.63
C TRP A 152 4.80 -15.38 -13.78
N GLU A 153 3.60 -15.89 -13.53
CA GLU A 153 2.53 -15.97 -14.53
C GLU A 153 1.47 -14.89 -14.24
N PRO A 154 1.20 -13.96 -15.17
CA PRO A 154 0.12 -13.00 -14.99
C PRO A 154 -1.23 -13.69 -15.22
N LEU A 155 -2.07 -13.73 -14.18
CA LEU A 155 -3.43 -14.30 -14.27
C LEU A 155 -4.53 -13.23 -14.23
N PHE A 156 -4.15 -11.99 -13.97
CA PHE A 156 -5.00 -10.81 -14.06
C PHE A 156 -4.16 -9.63 -14.54
N SER A 157 -4.70 -8.83 -15.46
CA SER A 157 -4.14 -7.55 -15.86
C SER A 157 -5.27 -6.64 -16.31
N GLU A 158 -5.49 -5.54 -15.59
CA GLU A 158 -6.55 -4.59 -15.89
C GLU A 158 -6.05 -3.16 -15.69
N ASP A 159 -6.48 -2.27 -16.59
CA ASP A 159 -6.28 -0.84 -16.45
C ASP A 159 -7.29 -0.29 -15.43
N ILE A 160 -6.77 0.28 -14.35
CA ILE A 160 -7.56 0.81 -13.24
C ILE A 160 -7.61 2.35 -13.31
N GLY A 161 -7.15 2.97 -14.40
CA GLY A 161 -7.20 4.42 -14.63
C GLY A 161 -5.90 5.11 -14.26
N ASP A 162 -5.96 6.11 -13.38
CA ASP A 162 -4.80 6.96 -13.05
C ASP A 162 -3.59 6.15 -12.52
N PRO A 163 -2.40 6.74 -12.42
CA PRO A 163 -1.28 6.17 -11.68
C PRO A 163 -1.61 5.89 -10.20
N PHE A 164 -1.04 4.82 -9.64
CA PHE A 164 -1.17 4.46 -8.22
C PHE A 164 0.01 3.63 -7.70
N ILE A 165 0.18 3.63 -6.38
CA ILE A 165 1.05 2.67 -5.68
C ILE A 165 0.22 1.66 -4.88
N LEU A 166 0.76 0.46 -4.70
CA LEU A 166 0.20 -0.57 -3.83
C LEU A 166 0.58 -0.28 -2.37
N LEU A 167 -0.41 -0.21 -1.49
CA LEU A 167 -0.17 -0.14 -0.04
C LEU A 167 -0.18 -1.52 0.60
N HIS A 168 -1.13 -2.36 0.22
CA HIS A 168 -1.31 -3.67 0.83
C HIS A 168 -2.08 -4.61 -0.09
N SER A 169 -1.82 -5.91 0.03
CA SER A 169 -2.64 -6.92 -0.62
C SER A 169 -2.68 -8.21 0.20
N ILE A 170 -3.80 -8.93 0.14
CA ILE A 170 -3.96 -10.25 0.76
C ILE A 170 -4.75 -11.18 -0.14
N SER A 171 -4.48 -12.47 -0.01
CA SER A 171 -5.26 -13.53 -0.65
C SER A 171 -5.94 -14.38 0.42
N HIS A 172 -7.16 -14.81 0.13
CA HIS A 172 -7.91 -15.73 0.96
C HIS A 172 -8.89 -16.57 0.12
N VAL A 173 -9.43 -17.62 0.71
CA VAL A 173 -10.47 -18.45 0.09
C VAL A 173 -11.76 -18.31 0.88
N GLN A 174 -12.85 -18.01 0.19
CA GLN A 174 -14.19 -17.93 0.76
C GLN A 174 -15.15 -18.76 -0.08
N ALA A 175 -15.88 -19.68 0.54
CA ALA A 175 -16.82 -20.58 -0.14
C ALA A 175 -16.21 -21.30 -1.38
N GLY A 176 -14.95 -21.71 -1.28
CA GLY A 176 -14.23 -22.38 -2.37
C GLY A 176 -13.72 -21.45 -3.49
N VAL A 177 -14.01 -20.15 -3.42
CA VAL A 177 -13.55 -19.15 -4.38
C VAL A 177 -12.28 -18.48 -3.86
N HIS A 178 -11.27 -18.40 -4.71
CA HIS A 178 -10.04 -17.66 -4.40
C HIS A 178 -10.26 -16.16 -4.64
N ILE A 179 -9.95 -15.37 -3.61
CA ILE A 179 -10.19 -13.92 -3.54
C ILE A 179 -8.88 -13.23 -3.22
N MET A 180 -8.62 -12.11 -3.89
CA MET A 180 -7.55 -11.19 -3.57
C MET A 180 -8.12 -9.82 -3.27
N GLU A 181 -7.63 -9.22 -2.20
CA GLU A 181 -7.92 -7.84 -1.82
C GLU A 181 -6.66 -7.03 -2.07
N VAL A 182 -6.80 -5.91 -2.77
CA VAL A 182 -5.70 -5.01 -3.12
C VAL A 182 -6.08 -3.59 -2.73
N LEU A 183 -5.20 -2.93 -2.00
CA LEU A 183 -5.35 -1.55 -1.55
C LEU A 183 -4.38 -0.66 -2.30
N LEU A 184 -4.92 0.31 -3.03
CA LEU A 184 -4.19 1.27 -3.84
C LEU A 184 -4.19 2.64 -3.17
N LEU A 185 -3.13 3.42 -3.38
CA LEU A 185 -3.04 4.83 -3.01
C LEU A 185 -2.86 5.69 -4.26
N ARG A 186 -3.64 6.76 -4.33
CA ARG A 186 -3.55 7.81 -5.34
C ARG A 186 -3.58 9.17 -4.67
N ILE A 187 -2.95 10.14 -5.31
CA ILE A 187 -3.16 11.55 -5.02
C ILE A 187 -3.81 12.16 -6.24
N GLN A 188 -4.98 12.77 -6.05
CA GLN A 188 -5.80 13.28 -7.13
C GLN A 188 -6.07 14.76 -6.92
N LYS A 189 -6.08 15.51 -8.01
CA LYS A 189 -6.39 16.94 -7.98
C LYS A 189 -7.86 17.14 -7.62
N ASP A 190 -8.11 18.08 -6.72
CA ASP A 190 -9.45 18.52 -6.37
C ASP A 190 -9.73 19.85 -7.07
N SER A 191 -10.49 19.83 -8.16
CA SER A 191 -10.83 21.06 -8.91
C SER A 191 -11.77 21.98 -8.14
N GLU A 192 -12.51 21.46 -7.17
CA GLU A 192 -13.48 22.23 -6.37
C GLU A 192 -12.83 22.81 -5.10
N GLU A 193 -11.65 22.34 -4.71
CA GLU A 193 -10.95 22.81 -3.52
C GLU A 193 -10.25 24.14 -3.78
N SER A 194 -10.92 25.24 -3.42
CA SER A 194 -10.35 26.60 -3.46
C SER A 194 -9.44 26.92 -2.26
N LYS A 195 -9.41 26.07 -1.23
CA LYS A 195 -8.65 26.26 0.01
C LYS A 195 -7.89 25.00 0.40
N GLY A 196 -6.57 25.00 0.24
CA GLY A 196 -5.72 23.87 0.60
C GLY A 196 -4.63 23.65 -0.43
N SER A 197 -4.15 22.41 -0.54
CA SER A 197 -3.19 22.00 -1.56
C SER A 197 -3.82 21.82 -2.94
N GLY A 198 -5.15 21.75 -3.06
CA GLY A 198 -5.83 21.44 -4.32
C GLY A 198 -5.76 19.95 -4.68
N TYR A 199 -5.53 19.09 -3.69
CA TYR A 199 -5.37 17.65 -3.87
C TYR A 199 -6.00 16.91 -2.69
N PHE A 200 -6.54 15.73 -2.98
CA PHE A 200 -7.00 14.78 -1.97
C PHE A 200 -6.29 13.44 -2.12
N VAL A 201 -6.28 12.69 -1.03
CA VAL A 201 -5.75 11.34 -0.97
C VAL A 201 -6.89 10.36 -1.21
N CYS A 202 -6.68 9.44 -2.14
CA CYS A 202 -7.66 8.44 -2.54
C CYS A 202 -7.11 7.05 -2.23
N LEU A 203 -7.85 6.28 -1.43
CA LEU A 203 -7.61 4.86 -1.21
C LEU A 203 -8.64 4.06 -1.99
N GLU A 204 -8.18 3.23 -2.92
CA GLU A 204 -9.04 2.35 -3.69
C GLU A 204 -8.82 0.90 -3.23
N TRP A 205 -9.86 0.30 -2.70
CA TRP A 205 -9.88 -1.10 -2.27
C TRP A 205 -10.62 -1.95 -3.30
N ILE A 206 -9.85 -2.77 -4.00
CA ILE A 206 -10.31 -3.65 -5.08
C ILE A 206 -10.36 -5.10 -4.58
N THR A 207 -11.48 -5.76 -4.86
CA THR A 207 -11.61 -7.22 -4.68
C THR A 207 -11.60 -7.89 -6.03
N VAL A 208 -10.64 -8.78 -6.25
CA VAL A 208 -10.54 -9.61 -7.45
C VAL A 208 -10.83 -11.05 -7.07
N GLN A 209 -11.67 -11.73 -7.84
CA GLN A 209 -12.06 -13.11 -7.55
C GLN A 209 -11.88 -13.99 -8.77
N ASN A 210 -11.56 -15.26 -8.51
CA ASN A 210 -11.59 -16.28 -9.56
C ASN A 210 -13.04 -16.48 -10.04
N SER A 211 -13.27 -16.26 -11.34
CA SER A 211 -14.56 -16.40 -12.02
C SER A 211 -14.68 -17.72 -12.81
N ALA A 212 -13.65 -18.57 -12.81
CA ALA A 212 -13.66 -19.82 -13.56
C ALA A 212 -14.66 -20.82 -12.99
N GLY A 213 -15.51 -21.38 -13.86
CA GLY A 213 -16.32 -22.56 -13.55
C GLY A 213 -15.48 -23.84 -13.48
N PRO A 214 -16.08 -24.98 -13.07
CA PRO A 214 -15.38 -26.26 -13.08
C PRO A 214 -14.82 -26.58 -14.48
N GLY A 215 -13.50 -26.70 -14.60
CA GLY A 215 -12.82 -27.08 -15.85
C GLY A 215 -12.41 -25.94 -16.79
N GLN A 216 -12.60 -24.67 -16.42
CA GLN A 216 -12.09 -23.52 -17.20
C GLN A 216 -10.76 -22.99 -16.67
N GLU A 217 -10.01 -22.32 -17.56
CA GLU A 217 -8.81 -21.57 -17.20
C GLU A 217 -9.13 -20.54 -16.10
N LYS A 218 -8.19 -20.35 -15.19
CA LYS A 218 -8.31 -19.49 -14.01
C LYS A 218 -8.45 -18.02 -14.42
N ARG A 219 -9.68 -17.59 -14.72
CA ARG A 219 -10.01 -16.20 -15.02
C ARG A 219 -10.25 -15.44 -13.73
N TYR A 220 -9.63 -14.29 -13.58
CA TYR A 220 -9.81 -13.39 -12.44
C TYR A 220 -10.51 -12.11 -12.90
N GLU A 221 -11.45 -11.63 -12.10
CA GLU A 221 -12.25 -10.45 -12.41
C GLU A 221 -12.43 -9.57 -11.19
N VAL A 222 -12.44 -8.25 -11.39
CA VAL A 222 -12.83 -7.31 -10.34
C VAL A 222 -14.30 -7.51 -10.01
N ARG A 223 -14.60 -7.76 -8.74
CA ARG A 223 -15.95 -7.94 -8.22
C ARG A 223 -16.43 -6.76 -7.41
N LYS A 224 -15.51 -6.09 -6.70
CA LYS A 224 -15.82 -4.94 -5.86
C LYS A 224 -14.77 -3.86 -6.01
N ARG A 225 -15.22 -2.60 -5.96
CA ARG A 225 -14.35 -1.42 -5.92
C ARG A 225 -14.90 -0.45 -4.88
N ARG A 226 -14.11 -0.15 -3.86
CA ARG A 226 -14.49 0.74 -2.76
C ARG A 226 -13.50 1.88 -2.69
N VAL A 227 -13.98 3.10 -2.62
CA VAL A 227 -13.13 4.30 -2.66
C VAL A 227 -13.32 5.09 -1.39
N LEU A 228 -12.21 5.36 -0.70
CA LEU A 228 -12.15 6.26 0.43
C LEU A 228 -11.37 7.51 0.04
N ARG A 229 -11.84 8.67 0.49
CA ARG A 229 -11.15 9.95 0.32
C ARG A 229 -10.73 10.51 1.67
N GLY A 230 -9.56 11.12 1.71
CA GLY A 230 -8.98 11.76 2.89
C GLY A 230 -8.08 12.93 2.48
N LYS A 231 -7.59 13.66 3.48
CA LYS A 231 -6.73 14.84 3.29
C LYS A 231 -5.28 14.64 3.75
N SER A 232 -4.91 13.40 4.08
CA SER A 232 -3.56 13.03 4.52
C SER A 232 -3.24 11.61 4.10
N VAL A 233 -2.04 11.36 3.60
CA VAL A 233 -1.51 10.02 3.33
C VAL A 233 -1.49 9.24 4.66
N PRO A 234 -2.02 8.01 4.70
CA PRO A 234 -1.99 7.22 5.92
C PRO A 234 -0.56 6.85 6.29
N HIS A 235 -0.23 6.90 7.59
CA HIS A 235 1.00 6.33 8.13
C HIS A 235 1.01 4.81 7.99
N TYR A 236 -0.17 4.20 8.07
CA TYR A 236 -0.37 2.77 7.89
C TYR A 236 -1.76 2.50 7.31
N ALA A 237 -1.83 1.61 6.34
CA ALA A 237 -3.08 1.14 5.79
C ALA A 237 -2.96 -0.34 5.39
N ALA A 238 -3.88 -1.17 5.86
CA ALA A 238 -3.90 -2.59 5.53
C ALA A 238 -5.32 -3.12 5.48
N VAL A 239 -5.53 -4.10 4.61
CA VAL A 239 -6.78 -4.86 4.55
C VAL A 239 -6.73 -5.93 5.64
N GLU A 240 -7.79 -6.02 6.44
CA GLU A 240 -7.89 -7.05 7.47
C GLU A 240 -7.91 -8.46 6.86
N PRO A 241 -7.44 -9.49 7.59
CA PRO A 241 -7.56 -10.88 7.17
C PRO A 241 -8.97 -11.22 6.70
N GLN A 242 -9.07 -11.98 5.61
CA GLN A 242 -10.35 -12.34 4.96
C GLN A 242 -11.13 -11.15 4.35
N GLY A 243 -10.50 -9.97 4.18
CA GLY A 243 -11.10 -8.87 3.43
C GLY A 243 -12.31 -8.21 4.09
N LYS A 244 -12.45 -8.33 5.42
CA LYS A 244 -13.65 -7.87 6.15
C LYS A 244 -13.62 -6.39 6.52
N GLY A 245 -12.44 -5.80 6.58
CA GLY A 245 -12.25 -4.43 7.03
C GLY A 245 -10.96 -3.82 6.52
N LEU A 246 -10.78 -2.55 6.86
CA LEU A 246 -9.60 -1.76 6.53
C LEU A 246 -9.07 -1.15 7.82
N MET A 247 -7.81 -1.42 8.13
CA MET A 247 -7.08 -0.80 9.23
C MET A 247 -6.38 0.44 8.71
N LEU A 248 -6.66 1.60 9.31
CA LEU A 248 -6.08 2.89 8.91
C LEU A 248 -5.50 3.61 10.13
N ALA A 249 -4.26 4.08 9.99
CA ALA A 249 -3.67 5.06 10.87
C ALA A 249 -3.29 6.29 10.03
N SER A 250 -3.98 7.40 10.23
CA SER A 250 -3.79 8.64 9.47
C SER A 250 -3.98 9.86 10.36
N GLU A 251 -3.40 11.00 9.98
CA GLU A 251 -3.58 12.27 10.71
C GLU A 251 -5.01 12.80 10.58
N LYS A 252 -5.61 12.63 9.39
CA LYS A 252 -6.97 13.07 9.08
C LYS A 252 -7.84 11.87 8.73
N PRO A 253 -9.15 11.92 9.02
CA PRO A 253 -10.06 10.82 8.76
C PRO A 253 -10.24 10.58 7.26
N PHE A 254 -10.60 9.34 6.93
CA PHE A 254 -11.04 8.92 5.60
C PHE A 254 -12.53 8.64 5.61
N VAL A 255 -13.20 8.96 4.50
CA VAL A 255 -14.63 8.70 4.30
C VAL A 255 -14.84 7.87 3.04
N PHE A 256 -15.73 6.88 3.12
CA PHE A 256 -16.18 6.17 1.92
C PHE A 256 -16.96 7.14 1.03
N THR A 257 -16.58 7.20 -0.24
CA THR A 257 -17.26 8.03 -1.24
C THR A 257 -17.96 7.17 -2.28
N HIS A 258 -17.40 6.00 -2.61
CA HIS A 258 -17.98 5.08 -3.57
C HIS A 258 -17.86 3.64 -3.08
N VAL A 259 -18.91 2.86 -3.28
CA VAL A 259 -18.93 1.40 -3.07
C VAL A 259 -19.55 0.78 -4.30
N ASP A 260 -18.76 -0.04 -5.00
CA ASP A 260 -19.11 -0.76 -6.23
C ASP A 260 -19.67 0.18 -7.31
N GLY A 261 -18.97 1.30 -7.50
CA GLY A 261 -19.31 2.34 -8.48
C GLY A 261 -20.47 3.24 -8.07
N ARG A 262 -21.08 3.03 -6.89
CA ARG A 262 -22.20 3.85 -6.40
C ARG A 262 -21.72 4.84 -5.34
N PRO A 263 -22.08 6.13 -5.45
CA PRO A 263 -21.78 7.11 -4.42
C PRO A 263 -22.41 6.70 -3.08
N VAL A 264 -21.66 6.90 -1.99
CA VAL A 264 -22.17 6.73 -0.62
C VAL A 264 -22.78 8.05 -0.18
N VAL A 265 -24.03 8.01 0.28
CA VAL A 265 -24.67 9.18 0.90
C VAL A 265 -23.94 9.47 2.22
N GLN A 266 -23.30 10.63 2.30
CA GLN A 266 -22.69 11.07 3.55
C GLN A 266 -23.81 11.53 4.49
N PRO A 267 -23.82 11.10 5.77
CA PRO A 267 -24.69 11.72 6.75
C PRO A 267 -24.30 13.19 6.90
N ASP A 268 -25.29 14.07 7.07
CA ASP A 268 -25.03 15.48 7.34
C ASP A 268 -24.09 15.60 8.53
N PRO A 269 -23.08 16.50 8.47
CA PRO A 269 -22.16 16.68 9.58
C PRO A 269 -22.96 17.09 10.81
N GLU A 270 -23.00 16.22 11.82
CA GLU A 270 -23.57 16.59 13.12
C GLU A 270 -22.79 17.81 13.64
N PRO A 271 -23.48 18.91 14.01
CA PRO A 271 -22.79 20.07 14.55
C PRO A 271 -22.04 19.63 15.81
N MET A 272 -20.72 19.75 15.76
CA MET A 272 -19.87 19.60 16.94
C MET A 272 -20.47 20.43 18.06
N GLU A 273 -20.83 19.81 19.19
CA GLU A 273 -21.17 20.56 20.39
C GLU A 273 -19.96 21.43 20.73
N VAL A 274 -20.12 22.72 20.49
CA VAL A 274 -19.21 23.73 21.02
C VAL A 274 -19.47 23.71 22.50
N ASP A 275 -18.53 23.15 23.27
CA ASP A 275 -18.48 23.34 24.71
C ASP A 275 -18.64 24.84 24.95
N LYS A 276 -19.82 25.22 25.47
CA LYS A 276 -20.07 26.56 25.95
C LYS A 276 -19.16 26.72 27.16
N ALA A 277 -17.95 27.23 26.92
CA ALA A 277 -17.13 27.83 27.95
C ALA A 277 -18.02 28.86 28.64
N GLY A 278 -18.49 28.49 29.84
CA GLY A 278 -19.41 29.27 30.62
C GLY A 278 -18.85 30.66 30.83
N THR A 279 -19.63 31.64 30.41
CA THR A 279 -19.54 33.03 30.80
C THR A 279 -19.52 33.12 32.33
N LEU A 280 -18.33 33.29 32.92
CA LEU A 280 -18.16 33.85 34.26
C LEU A 280 -17.29 35.10 34.13
N LEU A 281 -17.91 36.14 33.56
CA LEU A 281 -17.56 37.52 33.86
C LEU A 281 -17.86 37.75 35.35
N GLY A 282 -16.83 38.12 36.10
CA GLY A 282 -16.86 38.21 37.55
C GLY A 282 -17.65 39.38 38.12
N LEU A 283 -17.67 39.46 39.45
CA LEU A 283 -17.75 40.69 40.24
C LEU A 283 -17.56 40.37 41.73
N MET A 284 -16.50 40.96 42.30
CA MET A 284 -16.39 41.59 43.62
C MET A 284 -16.75 40.85 44.92
N GLY A 285 -15.86 40.99 45.93
CA GLY A 285 -16.24 40.96 47.34
C GLY A 285 -15.06 40.86 48.31
N LYS A 286 -14.73 41.99 48.97
CA LYS A 286 -13.77 42.10 50.07
C LYS A 286 -14.18 41.27 51.30
N CYS A 287 -13.23 40.57 51.92
CA CYS A 287 -12.78 40.66 53.31
C CYS A 287 -11.80 39.53 53.61
#